data_AF-A0A485KK74-F1
#
_entry.id   AF-A0A485KK74-F1
#
_cell.length_a   1.000
_cell.length_b   1.000
_cell.length_c   1.000
_cell.angle_alpha   90.00
_cell.angle_beta   90.00
_cell.angle_gamma   90.00
#
_symmetry.space_group_name_H-M   'P 1'
#
loop_
_entity.id
_entity.type
_entity.pdbx_description
1 polymer ?
#
loop_
_entity_poly.entity_id
_entity_poly.type
_entity_poly.pdbx_seq_one_letter_code
_entity_poly.pdbx_strand_id
1 'polypeptide(L)'
;MQWSCSTLQLIMEDLQKKKEELLHAQREKADKFNEVLNAPGGLNEVSRKTCKNLEAAISASKKPGYFMYYEQPDVAKAIVKNGELKKIHAAVMLLQQKIEQVDVEIENQKKTLASGVGGGESEIQNLKQWLATYGAPKPVSSGMLTSFNSNAKVYGGTEHYSAFKSQSTTMKKGRLTK
;
A
#
# COMPACT_ATOMS: atom_id res chain seq x y z
N MET A 1 -2.82 16.81 -28.60
CA MET A 1 -2.91 15.75 -27.57
C MET A 1 -1.79 15.78 -26.52
N GLN A 2 -0.60 16.33 -26.77
CA GLN A 2 0.49 16.42 -25.78
C GLN A 2 0.22 17.30 -24.53
N TRP A 3 -0.62 18.33 -24.67
CA TRP A 3 -0.88 19.29 -23.58
C TRP A 3 -1.67 18.68 -22.40
N SER A 4 -2.53 17.68 -22.65
CA SER A 4 -3.33 17.05 -21.59
C SER A 4 -2.51 16.11 -20.71
N CYS A 5 -1.51 15.43 -21.28
CA CYS A 5 -0.61 14.54 -20.54
C CYS A 5 0.29 15.34 -19.57
N SER A 6 0.88 16.44 -20.05
CA SER A 6 1.73 17.31 -19.24
C SER A 6 0.98 17.96 -18.06
N THR A 7 -0.30 18.28 -18.23
CA THR A 7 -1.12 18.90 -17.18
C THR A 7 -1.49 17.88 -16.09
N LEU A 8 -1.84 16.65 -16.48
CA LEU A 8 -2.13 15.57 -15.54
C LEU A 8 -0.91 15.15 -14.72
N GLN A 9 0.29 15.23 -15.32
CA GLN A 9 1.54 14.91 -14.65
C GLN A 9 1.87 15.94 -13.56
N LEU A 10 1.68 17.23 -13.84
CA LEU A 10 1.82 18.31 -12.85
C LEU A 10 0.82 18.16 -11.69
N ILE A 11 -0.44 17.81 -11.98
CA ILE A 11 -1.47 17.58 -10.94
C ILE A 11 -1.06 16.40 -10.03
N MET A 12 -0.49 15.33 -10.60
CA MET A 12 -0.03 14.19 -9.81
C MET A 12 1.15 14.58 -8.90
N GLU A 13 2.11 15.35 -9.40
CA GLU A 13 3.25 15.85 -8.62
C GLU A 13 2.79 16.78 -7.48
N ASP A 14 1.82 17.66 -7.74
CA ASP A 14 1.25 18.55 -6.71
C ASP A 14 0.54 17.76 -5.60
N LEU A 15 -0.22 16.71 -5.95
CA LEU A 15 -0.88 15.84 -4.97
C LEU A 15 0.12 15.04 -4.13
N GLN A 16 1.20 14.56 -4.75
CA GLN A 16 2.28 13.87 -4.03
C GLN A 16 2.98 14.80 -3.05
N LYS A 17 3.32 16.01 -3.48
CA LYS A 17 3.93 17.02 -2.61
C LYS A 17 3.02 17.38 -1.43
N LYS A 18 1.73 17.58 -1.70
CA LYS A 18 0.73 17.83 -0.64
C LYS A 18 0.64 16.67 0.36
N LYS A 19 0.75 15.42 -0.11
CA LYS A 19 0.80 14.25 0.77
C LYS A 19 2.05 14.26 1.65
N GLU A 20 3.22 14.57 1.09
CA GLU A 20 4.48 14.66 1.86
C GLU A 20 4.40 15.72 2.96
N GLU A 21 3.85 16.90 2.65
CA GLU A 21 3.64 17.97 3.63
C GLU A 21 2.71 17.52 4.78
N LEU A 22 1.62 16.82 4.46
CA LEU A 22 0.69 16.29 5.47
C LEU A 22 1.34 15.19 6.33
N LEU A 23 2.14 14.32 5.73
CA LEU A 23 2.89 13.28 6.46
C LEU A 23 3.93 13.90 7.39
N HIS A 24 4.63 14.94 6.94
CA HIS A 24 5.57 15.68 7.79
C HIS A 24 4.84 16.32 8.97
N ALA A 25 3.71 16.99 8.73
CA ALA A 25 2.91 17.58 9.81
C ALA A 25 2.39 16.53 10.80
N GLN A 26 2.00 15.34 10.33
CA GLN A 26 1.58 14.23 11.19
C GLN A 26 2.75 13.73 12.05
N ARG A 27 3.94 13.58 11.45
CA ARG A 27 5.16 13.18 12.14
C ARG A 27 5.53 14.15 13.26
N GLU A 28 5.52 15.45 13.01
CA GLU A 28 5.82 16.45 14.05
C GLU A 28 4.86 16.35 15.25
N LYS A 29 3.57 16.07 14.99
CA LYS A 29 2.57 15.88 16.05
C LYS A 29 2.81 14.58 16.82
N ALA A 30 3.20 13.51 16.13
CA ALA A 30 3.56 12.24 16.75
C ALA A 30 4.85 12.37 17.60
N ASP A 31 5.84 13.12 17.13
CA ASP A 31 7.08 13.38 17.86
C ASP A 31 6.80 14.17 19.14
N LYS A 32 5.97 15.22 19.06
CA LYS A 32 5.50 15.96 20.24
C LYS A 32 4.71 15.09 21.22
N PHE A 33 3.88 14.18 20.70
CA PHE A 33 3.16 13.21 21.54
C PHE A 33 4.14 12.30 22.29
N ASN A 34 5.15 11.79 21.58
CA ASN A 34 6.17 10.93 22.15
C ASN A 34 7.03 11.67 23.19
N GLU A 35 7.37 12.93 22.92
CA GLU A 35 8.10 13.80 23.85
C GLU A 35 7.34 13.96 25.17
N VAL A 36 6.04 14.28 25.13
CA VAL A 36 5.21 14.41 26.35
C VAL A 36 5.19 13.12 27.19
N LEU A 37 5.25 11.96 26.53
CA LEU A 37 5.24 10.67 27.22
C LEU A 37 6.61 10.28 27.80
N ASN A 38 7.69 10.51 27.04
CA ASN A 38 9.01 9.92 27.29
C ASN A 38 10.12 10.92 27.67
N ALA A 39 9.83 12.22 27.66
CA ALA A 39 10.74 13.23 28.20
C ALA A 39 11.15 12.90 29.65
N PRO A 40 12.30 13.41 30.13
CA PRO A 40 12.65 13.32 31.54
C PRO A 40 11.56 13.98 32.41
N GLY A 41 10.99 13.23 33.34
CA GLY A 41 9.80 13.67 34.10
C GLY A 41 8.48 13.59 33.32
N GLY A 42 8.48 12.96 32.15
CA GLY A 42 7.30 12.70 31.33
C GLY A 42 6.33 11.73 31.97
N LEU A 43 5.14 11.61 31.38
CA LEU A 43 4.03 10.89 31.99
C LEU A 43 4.33 9.40 32.25
N ASN A 44 5.12 8.76 31.39
CA ASN A 44 5.50 7.35 31.59
C ASN A 44 6.43 7.18 32.80
N GLU A 45 7.37 8.10 33.01
CA GLU A 45 8.27 8.04 34.15
C GLU A 45 7.53 8.33 35.46
N VAL A 46 6.67 9.35 35.47
CA VAL A 46 5.82 9.70 36.61
C VAL A 46 4.90 8.55 36.98
N SER A 47 4.29 7.90 35.99
CA SER A 47 3.45 6.71 36.20
C SER A 47 4.25 5.57 36.83
N ARG A 48 5.44 5.24 36.29
CA ARG A 48 6.32 4.20 36.87
C ARG A 48 6.73 4.51 38.31
N LYS A 49 7.11 5.75 38.61
CA LYS A 49 7.47 6.18 39.97
C LYS A 49 6.29 6.07 40.92
N THR A 50 5.10 6.46 40.47
CA THR A 50 3.87 6.35 41.25
C THR A 50 3.56 4.89 41.57
N CYS A 51 3.59 3.99 40.58
CA CYS A 51 3.35 2.56 40.80
C CYS A 51 4.36 1.95 41.78
N LYS A 52 5.66 2.20 41.59
CA LYS A 52 6.71 1.71 42.51
C LYS A 52 6.55 2.26 43.92
N ASN A 53 6.15 3.52 44.04
CA ASN A 53 5.88 4.12 45.33
C ASN A 53 4.66 3.46 46.00
N LEU A 54 3.59 3.19 45.26
CA LEU A 54 2.43 2.45 45.79
C LEU A 54 2.79 1.03 46.23
N GLU A 55 3.60 0.31 45.46
CA GLU A 55 4.12 -1.02 45.83
C GLU A 55 4.94 -0.96 47.13
N ALA A 56 5.83 0.03 47.23
CA ALA A 56 6.62 0.25 48.44
C ALA A 56 5.73 0.64 49.63
N ALA A 57 4.66 1.41 49.41
CA ALA A 57 3.67 1.77 50.42
C ALA A 57 2.95 0.53 50.94
N ILE A 58 2.54 -0.38 50.06
CA ILE A 58 1.88 -1.65 50.42
C ILE A 58 2.83 -2.52 51.24
N SER A 59 4.09 -2.61 50.84
CA SER A 59 5.12 -3.36 51.59
C SER A 59 5.38 -2.75 52.98
N ALA A 60 5.50 -1.42 53.05
CA ALA A 60 5.75 -0.66 54.27
C ALA A 60 4.51 -0.50 55.16
N SER A 61 3.30 -0.77 54.65
CA SER A 61 2.02 -0.60 55.36
C SER A 61 1.94 -1.42 56.66
N LYS A 62 2.80 -2.42 56.82
CA LYS A 62 3.02 -3.18 58.06
C LYS A 62 3.58 -2.31 59.21
N LYS A 63 4.09 -1.11 58.92
CA LYS A 63 4.58 -0.11 59.89
C LYS A 63 3.95 1.26 59.57
N PRO A 64 2.79 1.60 60.16
CA PRO A 64 2.14 2.88 59.91
C PRO A 64 3.06 4.05 60.31
N GLY A 65 3.15 5.07 59.45
CA GLY A 65 3.90 6.31 59.71
C GLY A 65 5.30 6.41 59.08
N TYR A 66 5.82 5.36 58.43
CA TYR A 66 7.17 5.37 57.86
C TYR A 66 7.25 5.68 56.36
N PHE A 67 6.11 5.81 55.67
CA PHE A 67 6.08 5.89 54.21
C PHE A 67 5.73 7.29 53.70
N MET A 68 6.63 7.90 52.91
CA MET A 68 6.34 9.13 52.18
C MET A 68 5.90 8.80 50.75
N TYR A 69 4.74 9.33 50.37
CA TYR A 69 4.22 9.16 49.01
C TYR A 69 4.99 10.01 48.02
N TYR A 70 5.17 9.46 46.82
CA TYR A 70 5.74 10.19 45.70
C TYR A 70 4.75 11.25 45.25
N GLU A 71 5.16 12.51 45.31
CA GLU A 71 4.38 13.62 44.78
C GLU A 71 4.67 13.80 43.29
N GLN A 72 3.60 13.82 42.49
CA GLN A 72 3.71 14.04 41.06
C GLN A 72 4.15 15.48 40.77
N PRO A 73 5.05 15.71 39.81
CA PRO A 73 5.47 17.06 39.44
C PRO A 73 4.31 17.86 38.86
N ASP A 74 4.24 19.16 39.17
CA ASP A 74 3.12 20.02 38.77
C ASP A 74 2.98 20.14 37.25
N VAL A 75 4.08 20.03 36.51
CA VAL A 75 4.08 19.97 35.04
C VAL A 75 3.25 18.79 34.54
N ALA A 76 3.42 17.59 35.13
CA ALA A 76 2.66 16.42 34.73
C ALA A 76 1.17 16.55 35.09
N LYS A 77 0.86 17.11 36.27
CA LYS A 77 -0.53 17.41 36.68
C LYS A 77 -1.19 18.39 35.70
N ALA A 78 -0.45 19.42 35.27
CA ALA A 78 -0.94 20.42 34.32
C ALA A 78 -1.22 19.80 32.94
N ILE A 79 -0.31 18.97 32.41
CA ILE A 79 -0.49 18.28 31.12
C ILE A 79 -1.76 17.41 31.13
N VAL A 80 -1.98 16.64 32.20
CA VAL A 80 -3.17 15.79 32.37
C VAL A 80 -4.43 16.65 32.47
N LYS A 81 -4.41 17.71 33.28
CA LYS A 81 -5.56 18.63 33.45
C LYS A 81 -5.91 19.36 32.14
N ASN A 82 -4.91 19.77 31.39
CA ASN A 82 -5.08 20.49 30.11
C ASN A 82 -5.51 19.58 28.95
N GLY A 83 -5.43 18.26 29.13
CA GLY A 83 -5.80 17.27 28.13
C GLY A 83 -4.94 17.35 26.86
N GLU A 84 -3.66 17.71 26.99
CA GLU A 84 -2.77 18.00 25.85
C GLU A 84 -2.60 16.79 24.93
N LEU A 85 -2.41 15.58 25.49
CA LEU A 85 -2.34 14.34 24.73
C LEU A 85 -3.62 14.10 23.89
N LYS A 86 -4.80 14.39 24.45
CA LYS A 86 -6.08 14.21 23.75
C LYS A 86 -6.19 15.19 22.57
N LYS A 87 -5.71 16.42 22.74
CA LYS A 87 -5.68 17.44 21.68
C LYS A 87 -4.71 17.04 20.56
N ILE A 88 -3.52 16.56 20.90
CA ILE A 88 -2.53 16.10 19.93
C ILE A 88 -3.06 14.87 19.17
N HIS A 89 -3.64 13.90 19.88
CA HIS A 89 -4.26 12.73 19.26
C HIS A 89 -5.37 13.10 18.29
N ALA A 90 -6.28 14.01 18.68
CA ALA A 90 -7.33 14.50 17.78
C ALA A 90 -6.74 15.17 16.52
N ALA A 91 -5.67 15.96 16.68
CA ALA A 91 -5.00 16.58 15.53
C ALA A 91 -4.35 15.56 14.60
N VAL A 92 -3.71 14.52 15.14
CA VAL A 92 -3.15 13.40 14.34
C VAL A 92 -4.26 12.69 13.57
N MET A 93 -5.42 12.48 14.18
CA MET A 93 -6.56 11.84 13.50
C MET A 93 -7.14 12.68 12.38
N LEU A 94 -7.24 13.99 12.56
CA LEU A 94 -7.66 14.91 11.50
C LEU A 94 -6.65 14.93 10.33
N LEU A 95 -5.36 14.86 10.62
CA LEU A 95 -4.32 14.76 9.59
C LEU A 95 -4.39 13.44 8.84
N GLN A 96 -4.61 12.33 9.56
CA GLN A 96 -4.80 11.01 8.96
C GLN A 96 -5.97 11.00 7.98
N GLN A 97 -7.12 11.57 8.36
CA GLN A 97 -8.28 11.68 7.48
C GLN A 97 -7.98 12.49 6.20
N LYS A 98 -7.18 13.56 6.31
CA LYS A 98 -6.76 14.36 5.15
C LYS A 98 -5.82 13.58 4.23
N ILE A 99 -4.90 12.80 4.80
CA ILE A 99 -3.98 11.95 4.02
C ILE A 99 -4.79 10.91 3.24
N GLU A 100 -5.77 10.26 3.88
CA GLU A 100 -6.65 9.29 3.23
C GLU A 100 -7.44 9.89 2.07
N GLN A 101 -7.93 11.13 2.21
CA GLN A 101 -8.59 11.85 1.12
C GLN A 101 -7.64 12.08 -0.06
N VAL A 102 -6.42 12.56 0.20
CA VAL A 102 -5.40 12.76 -0.85
C VAL A 102 -4.99 11.44 -1.50
N ASP A 103 -4.92 10.35 -0.75
CA ASP A 103 -4.61 9.03 -1.29
C ASP A 103 -5.70 8.51 -2.24
N VAL A 104 -6.97 8.75 -1.91
CA VAL A 104 -8.08 8.46 -2.82
C VAL A 104 -8.00 9.31 -4.09
N GLU A 105 -7.66 10.59 -3.97
CA GLU A 105 -7.46 11.48 -5.13
C GLU A 105 -6.32 11.00 -6.04
N ILE A 106 -5.18 10.62 -5.46
CA ILE A 106 -4.03 10.06 -6.20
C ILE A 106 -4.42 8.77 -6.93
N GLU A 107 -5.15 7.88 -6.26
CA GLU A 107 -5.58 6.61 -6.86
C GLU A 107 -6.56 6.82 -8.01
N ASN A 108 -7.48 7.78 -7.87
CA ASN A 108 -8.39 8.14 -8.95
C ASN A 108 -7.66 8.72 -10.16
N GLN A 109 -6.68 9.62 -9.94
CA GLN A 109 -5.86 10.17 -11.02
C GLN A 109 -5.04 9.08 -11.72
N LYS A 110 -4.44 8.15 -10.97
CA LYS A 110 -3.72 7.00 -11.55
C LYS A 110 -4.62 6.16 -12.45
N LYS A 111 -5.86 5.90 -12.04
CA LYS A 111 -6.85 5.19 -12.87
C LYS A 111 -7.18 5.97 -14.14
N THR A 112 -7.38 7.29 -14.04
CA THR A 112 -7.62 8.14 -15.22
C THR A 112 -6.45 8.12 -16.20
N LEU A 113 -5.20 8.19 -15.71
CA LEU A 113 -4.02 8.05 -16.57
C LEU A 113 -3.92 6.66 -17.21
N ALA A 114 -4.20 5.59 -16.46
CA ALA A 114 -4.20 4.23 -16.98
C ALA A 114 -5.29 4.01 -18.04
N SER A 115 -6.50 4.54 -17.82
CA SER A 115 -7.61 4.47 -18.78
C SER A 115 -7.42 5.37 -20.02
N GLY A 116 -6.53 6.36 -19.96
CA GLY A 116 -6.24 7.26 -21.09
C GLY A 116 -5.15 6.76 -22.05
N VAL A 117 -4.32 5.78 -21.64
CA VAL A 117 -3.18 5.29 -22.43
C VAL A 117 -3.50 3.98 -23.18
N GLY A 118 -4.54 3.25 -22.78
CA GLY A 118 -5.04 2.10 -23.52
C GLY A 118 -6.42 2.38 -24.10
N GLY A 119 -6.51 2.59 -25.41
CA GLY A 119 -7.78 2.42 -26.11
C GLY A 119 -8.39 1.09 -25.69
N GLY A 120 -9.60 1.15 -25.13
CA GLY A 120 -10.17 0.07 -24.35
C GLY A 120 -10.00 -1.31 -24.99
N GLU A 121 -9.09 -2.11 -24.42
CA GLU A 121 -9.25 -3.55 -24.46
C GLU A 121 -10.53 -3.80 -23.70
N SER A 122 -11.62 -3.99 -24.45
CA SER A 122 -12.90 -4.36 -23.91
C SER A 122 -12.64 -5.63 -23.11
N GLU A 123 -12.67 -5.55 -21.78
CA GLU A 123 -12.47 -6.73 -20.94
C GLU A 123 -13.53 -7.75 -21.39
N ILE A 124 -13.08 -8.81 -22.06
CA ILE A 124 -13.98 -9.72 -22.73
C ILE A 124 -14.55 -10.64 -21.65
N GLN A 125 -15.68 -10.24 -21.09
CA GLN A 125 -16.33 -10.93 -19.97
C GLN A 125 -16.94 -12.28 -20.36
N ASN A 126 -17.04 -12.58 -21.66
CA ASN A 126 -17.61 -13.84 -22.11
C ASN A 126 -17.01 -14.35 -23.43
N LEU A 127 -17.00 -15.66 -23.59
CA LEU A 127 -16.44 -16.35 -24.76
C LEU A 127 -17.15 -15.95 -26.08
N LYS A 128 -18.44 -15.57 -26.02
CA LYS A 128 -19.18 -15.12 -27.21
C LYS A 128 -18.67 -13.78 -27.73
N GLN A 129 -18.37 -12.86 -26.83
CA GLN A 129 -17.77 -11.56 -27.13
C GLN A 129 -16.36 -11.75 -27.68
N TRP A 130 -15.60 -12.72 -27.16
CA TRP A 130 -14.30 -13.10 -27.71
C TRP A 130 -14.40 -13.57 -29.17
N LEU A 131 -15.33 -14.49 -29.45
CA LEU A 131 -15.58 -15.02 -30.80
C LEU A 131 -16.13 -13.96 -31.77
N ALA A 132 -16.85 -12.96 -31.25
CA ALA A 132 -17.32 -11.84 -32.07
C ALA A 132 -16.17 -10.88 -32.44
N THR A 133 -15.25 -10.61 -31.51
CA THR A 133 -14.10 -9.72 -31.74
C THR A 133 -13.03 -10.37 -32.62
N TYR A 134 -12.72 -11.65 -32.39
CA TYR A 134 -11.60 -12.34 -33.05
C TYR A 134 -12.04 -13.36 -34.12
N GLY A 135 -13.35 -13.52 -34.31
CA GLY A 135 -13.93 -14.43 -35.30
C GLY A 135 -14.25 -15.81 -34.73
N ALA A 136 -15.39 -16.38 -35.16
CA ALA A 136 -15.76 -17.75 -34.82
C ALA A 136 -15.01 -18.76 -35.69
N PRO A 137 -14.58 -19.91 -35.15
CA PRO A 137 -13.94 -20.96 -35.94
C PRO A 137 -14.90 -21.44 -37.03
N LYS A 138 -14.44 -21.41 -38.28
CA LYS A 138 -15.23 -21.88 -39.42
C LYS A 138 -15.54 -23.37 -39.25
N PRO A 139 -16.77 -23.83 -39.52
CA PRO A 139 -17.11 -25.24 -39.43
C PRO A 139 -16.23 -26.05 -40.40
N VAL A 140 -15.54 -27.04 -39.85
CA VAL A 140 -14.59 -27.87 -40.58
C VAL A 140 -15.33 -28.81 -41.54
N SER A 141 -15.04 -28.73 -42.85
CA SER A 141 -15.50 -29.74 -43.81
C SER A 141 -14.81 -31.06 -43.51
N SER A 142 -15.57 -32.17 -43.51
CA SER A 142 -15.05 -33.49 -43.21
C SER A 142 -13.92 -33.90 -44.17
N GLY A 143 -12.69 -33.92 -43.66
CA GLY A 143 -11.51 -34.42 -44.39
C GLY A 143 -10.25 -33.63 -44.06
N MET A 144 -9.33 -34.28 -43.32
CA MET A 144 -7.94 -33.88 -42.99
C MET A 144 -7.66 -32.38 -42.74
N LEU A 145 -7.51 -31.99 -41.46
CA LEU A 145 -7.33 -30.58 -41.08
C LEU A 145 -5.89 -30.05 -41.12
N THR A 146 -4.87 -30.87 -40.85
CA THR A 146 -3.46 -30.45 -40.91
C THR A 146 -2.55 -31.65 -41.16
N SER A 147 -1.43 -31.44 -41.84
CA SER A 147 -0.34 -32.42 -41.98
C SER A 147 0.95 -31.84 -41.41
N PHE A 148 1.65 -32.63 -40.59
CA PHE A 148 2.97 -32.25 -40.09
C PHE A 148 4.02 -32.62 -41.12
N ASN A 149 4.62 -31.61 -41.74
CA ASN A 149 5.76 -31.78 -42.64
C ASN A 149 7.06 -31.47 -41.88
N SER A 150 8.06 -32.36 -41.96
CA SER A 150 9.35 -32.12 -41.29
C SER A 150 10.12 -31.07 -42.06
N ASN A 151 10.06 -29.83 -41.61
CA ASN A 151 10.86 -28.75 -42.17
C ASN A 151 12.10 -28.56 -41.28
N ALA A 152 13.30 -28.66 -41.86
CA ALA A 152 14.56 -28.44 -41.15
C ALA A 152 14.77 -26.96 -40.77
N LYS A 153 13.94 -26.05 -41.28
CA LYS A 153 14.00 -24.62 -40.99
C LYS A 153 13.38 -24.35 -39.62
N VAL A 154 14.23 -24.04 -38.64
CA VAL A 154 13.84 -23.62 -37.30
C VAL A 154 13.28 -22.20 -37.38
N TYR A 155 11.95 -22.05 -37.26
CA TYR A 155 11.33 -20.75 -37.07
C TYR A 155 11.32 -20.45 -35.56
N GLY A 156 12.41 -19.87 -35.07
CA GLY A 156 12.55 -19.53 -33.65
C GLY A 156 13.88 -18.84 -33.38
N GLY A 157 13.79 -17.60 -32.89
CA GLY A 157 14.89 -16.68 -32.65
C GLY A 157 14.58 -15.30 -33.23
N THR A 158 13.98 -14.41 -32.43
CA THR A 158 13.98 -12.98 -32.75
C THR A 158 15.33 -12.40 -32.33
N GLU A 159 15.76 -11.26 -32.91
CA GLU A 159 17.08 -10.65 -32.64
C GLU A 159 17.41 -10.49 -31.15
N HIS A 160 16.38 -10.31 -30.31
CA HIS A 160 16.54 -10.09 -28.88
C HIS A 160 16.69 -11.38 -28.04
N TYR A 161 16.45 -12.57 -28.60
CA TYR A 161 16.58 -13.85 -27.90
C TYR A 161 17.09 -14.98 -28.81
N SER A 162 18.40 -14.96 -29.10
CA SER A 162 19.07 -15.98 -29.93
C SER A 162 19.17 -17.37 -29.29
N ALA A 163 18.94 -17.48 -27.98
CA ALA A 163 19.13 -18.71 -27.20
C ALA A 163 17.85 -19.54 -27.01
N PHE A 164 16.72 -19.16 -27.57
CA PHE A 164 15.53 -20.02 -27.57
C PHE A 164 15.68 -21.12 -28.64
N LYS A 165 16.59 -22.06 -28.38
CA LYS A 165 16.58 -23.36 -29.04
C LYS A 165 15.35 -24.08 -28.53
N SER A 166 14.26 -24.05 -29.30
CA SER A 166 13.18 -24.99 -29.10
C SER A 166 13.80 -26.39 -29.23
N GLN A 167 13.98 -27.08 -28.11
CA GLN A 167 14.29 -28.50 -28.13
C GLN A 167 13.04 -29.24 -28.62
N SER A 168 12.81 -29.23 -29.93
CA SER A 168 11.87 -30.14 -30.57
C SER A 168 12.53 -31.52 -30.69
N THR A 169 13.02 -32.04 -29.58
CA THR A 169 13.64 -33.36 -29.54
C THR A 169 12.51 -34.37 -29.52
N THR A 170 12.16 -34.85 -30.73
CA THR A 170 11.30 -36.02 -31.02
C THR A 170 9.84 -35.91 -30.58
N MET A 171 9.04 -35.17 -31.35
CA MET A 171 7.62 -35.53 -31.46
C MET A 171 7.51 -36.79 -32.35
N LYS A 172 7.10 -37.92 -31.76
CA LYS A 172 6.64 -39.07 -32.56
C LYS A 172 5.47 -38.59 -33.44
N LYS A 173 5.44 -39.05 -34.69
CA LYS A 173 4.32 -38.80 -35.62
C LYS A 173 3.04 -39.41 -35.01
N GLY A 174 2.31 -38.63 -34.24
CA GLY A 174 1.02 -39.01 -33.68
C GLY A 174 -0.01 -39.00 -34.80
N ARG A 175 -0.65 -40.14 -35.04
CA ARG A 175 -1.79 -40.25 -35.96
C ARG A 175 -3.05 -39.98 -35.16
N LEU A 176 -3.64 -38.80 -35.32
CA LEU A 176 -4.98 -38.53 -34.83
C LEU A 176 -5.97 -38.91 -35.93
N THR A 177 -6.61 -40.06 -35.78
CA THR A 177 -7.87 -40.37 -36.47
C THR A 177 -9.01 -40.16 -35.49
N LYS A 178 -10.20 -39.87 -36.03
CA LYS A 178 -11.41 -39.54 -35.25
C LYS A 178 -11.73 -40.59 -34.19
#